data_AF-A0A7Y3E2Z4-F1
#
_entry.id   AF-A0A7Y3E2Z4-F1
#
_cell.length_a   1.000
_cell.length_b   1.000
_cell.length_c   1.000
_cell.angle_alpha   90.00
_cell.angle_beta   90.00
_cell.angle_gamma   90.00
#
_symmetry.space_group_name_H-M   'P 1'
#
loop_
_entity.id
_entity.type
_entity.pdbx_description
1 polymer ?
#
loop_
_entity_poly.entity_id
_entity_poly.type
_entity_poly.pdbx_seq_one_letter_code
_entity_poly.pdbx_strand_id
1 'polypeptide(L)'
;MYAVYIFGSIMAILVAAVIFAPMIEGHWREGKDGSSPAERKETAIAALRELEFEYQTGKVSDEDYATLRARYARDAIAARDDLGETVDSDACPGCGAAVKEGAKFCSACGGALV
;
A
#
# COMPACT_ATOMS: atom_id res chain seq x y z
N MET A 1 -6.17 32.83 -50.37
CA MET A 1 -5.96 31.37 -50.53
C MET A 1 -4.96 30.84 -49.50
N TYR A 2 -3.73 31.36 -49.43
CA TYR A 2 -2.72 30.92 -48.45
C TYR A 2 -3.14 30.99 -46.98
N ALA A 3 -3.89 32.02 -46.57
CA ALA A 3 -4.35 32.15 -45.19
C ALA A 3 -5.21 30.96 -44.73
N VAL A 4 -6.11 30.46 -45.58
CA VAL A 4 -6.98 29.32 -45.26
C VAL A 4 -6.17 28.03 -45.09
N TYR A 5 -5.15 27.82 -45.92
CA TYR A 5 -4.24 26.68 -45.81
C TYR A 5 -3.39 26.74 -44.53
N ILE A 6 -2.91 27.93 -44.16
CA ILE A 6 -2.12 28.12 -42.92
C ILE A 6 -2.98 27.78 -41.70
N PHE A 7 -4.17 28.36 -41.59
CA PHE A 7 -5.08 28.07 -40.47
C PHE A 7 -5.47 26.58 -40.40
N GLY A 8 -5.77 25.95 -41.54
CA GLY A 8 -6.08 24.52 -41.60
C GLY A 8 -4.91 23.64 -41.16
N SER A 9 -3.68 23.96 -41.59
CA SER A 9 -2.48 23.20 -41.21
C SER A 9 -2.15 23.31 -39.72
N ILE A 10 -2.29 24.50 -39.13
CA ILE A 10 -2.08 24.73 -37.70
C ILE A 10 -3.09 23.92 -36.88
N MET A 11 -4.37 23.94 -37.28
CA MET A 11 -5.41 23.18 -36.58
C MET A 11 -5.16 21.67 -36.66
N ALA A 12 -4.74 21.16 -37.82
CA ALA A 12 -4.42 19.74 -37.99
C ALA A 12 -3.21 19.31 -37.13
N ILE A 13 -2.16 20.14 -37.06
CA ILE A 13 -0.98 19.86 -36.22
C ILE A 13 -1.35 19.90 -34.73
N LEU A 14 -2.19 20.84 -34.30
CA LEU A 14 -2.66 20.91 -32.91
C LEU A 14 -3.48 19.69 -32.53
N VAL A 15 -4.42 19.26 -33.39
CA VAL A 15 -5.22 18.05 -33.16
C VAL A 15 -4.33 16.82 -33.10
N ALA A 16 -3.37 16.69 -34.03
CA ALA A 16 -2.39 15.61 -34.00
C ALA A 16 -1.56 15.65 -32.71
N ALA A 17 -1.06 16.82 -32.29
CA ALA A 17 -0.30 16.97 -31.06
C ALA A 17 -1.11 16.54 -29.82
N VAL A 18 -2.39 16.90 -29.72
CA VAL A 18 -3.26 16.48 -28.60
C VAL A 18 -3.49 14.96 -28.60
N ILE A 19 -3.63 14.34 -29.77
CA ILE A 19 -3.84 12.89 -29.90
C ILE A 19 -2.55 12.10 -29.65
N PHE A 20 -1.41 12.60 -30.12
CA PHE A 20 -0.10 11.93 -30.02
C PHE A 20 0.67 12.28 -28.73
N ALA A 21 0.36 13.38 -28.05
CA ALA A 21 0.91 13.73 -26.73
C ALA A 21 0.81 12.57 -25.71
N PRO A 22 -0.37 11.94 -25.48
CA PRO A 22 -0.46 10.85 -24.50
C PRO A 22 0.34 9.60 -24.92
N MET A 23 0.69 9.46 -26.20
CA MET A 23 1.49 8.34 -26.70
C MET A 23 2.99 8.56 -26.50
N ILE A 24 3.46 9.81 -26.59
CA ILE A 24 4.87 10.19 -26.36
C ILE A 24 5.16 10.36 -24.86
N GLU A 25 4.15 10.78 -24.09
CA GLU A 25 4.23 10.94 -22.63
C GLU A 25 3.99 9.63 -21.88
N GLY A 26 3.54 8.58 -22.56
CA GLY A 26 3.26 7.26 -21.99
C GLY A 26 4.50 6.52 -21.41
N HIS A 27 5.68 7.14 -21.42
CA HIS A 27 6.91 6.56 -20.87
C HIS A 27 7.60 7.50 -19.85
N TRP A 28 7.00 8.67 -19.54
CA TRP A 28 7.55 9.64 -18.59
C TRP A 28 6.55 9.94 -17.46
N ARG A 29 5.89 8.90 -16.96
CA ARG A 29 5.36 8.86 -15.59
C ARG A 29 6.24 7.94 -14.74
N GLU A 30 7.53 8.21 -14.80
CA GLU A 30 8.58 7.46 -14.14
C GLU A 30 9.16 8.34 -13.02
N GLY A 31 9.12 7.83 -11.78
CA GLY A 31 9.87 8.41 -10.66
C GLY A 31 9.09 9.36 -9.74
N LYS A 32 8.03 8.88 -9.09
CA LYS A 32 7.92 9.09 -7.64
C LYS A 32 8.02 7.72 -6.98
N ASP A 33 9.22 7.18 -7.15
CA ASP A 33 9.86 6.11 -6.42
C ASP A 33 9.86 6.44 -4.92
N GLY A 34 8.76 6.09 -4.30
CA GLY A 34 8.58 6.18 -2.86
C GLY A 34 7.14 5.91 -2.56
N SER A 35 6.67 4.69 -2.87
CA SER A 35 5.39 4.22 -2.32
C SER A 35 5.51 4.42 -0.82
N SER A 36 4.70 5.35 -0.32
CA SER A 36 4.82 5.77 1.07
C SER A 36 4.69 4.53 1.95
N PRO A 37 5.32 4.47 3.12
CA PRO A 37 5.09 3.36 4.04
C PRO A 37 3.59 3.06 4.27
N ALA A 38 2.74 4.10 4.22
CA ALA A 38 1.29 3.97 4.26
C ALA A 38 0.69 3.23 3.05
N GLU A 39 1.14 3.56 1.84
CA GLU A 39 0.70 2.94 0.59
C GLU A 39 1.17 1.47 0.50
N ARG A 40 2.40 1.17 0.95
CA ARG A 40 2.90 -0.20 1.07
C ARG A 40 2.06 -1.02 2.04
N LYS A 41 1.70 -0.44 3.20
CA LYS A 41 0.81 -1.05 4.18
C LYS A 41 -0.57 -1.33 3.59
N GLU A 42 -1.17 -0.34 2.91
CA GLU A 42 -2.49 -0.49 2.29
C GLU A 42 -2.49 -1.60 1.23
N THR A 43 -1.46 -1.64 0.38
CA THR A 43 -1.28 -2.67 -0.64
C THR A 43 -1.16 -4.07 -0.02
N ALA A 44 -0.34 -4.23 1.02
CA ALA A 44 -0.18 -5.51 1.71
C ALA A 44 -1.48 -5.97 2.40
N ILE A 45 -2.24 -5.04 2.99
CA ILE A 45 -3.54 -5.35 3.60
C ILE A 45 -4.57 -5.75 2.53
N ALA A 46 -4.61 -5.05 1.39
CA ALA A 46 -5.49 -5.40 0.28
C ALA A 46 -5.17 -6.79 -0.26
N ALA A 47 -3.88 -7.11 -0.45
CA ALA A 47 -3.43 -8.43 -0.88
C ALA A 47 -3.85 -9.54 0.10
N LEU A 48 -3.75 -9.30 1.41
CA LEU A 48 -4.24 -10.25 2.44
C LEU A 48 -5.75 -10.48 2.36
N ARG A 49 -6.53 -9.41 2.13
CA ARG A 49 -7.99 -9.51 2.01
C ARG A 49 -8.41 -10.30 0.78
N GLU A 50 -7.76 -10.05 -0.35
CA GLU A 50 -8.03 -10.79 -1.59
C GLU A 50 -7.65 -12.26 -1.44
N LEU A 51 -6.47 -12.55 -0.90
CA LEU A 51 -6.02 -13.93 -0.65
C LEU A 51 -6.99 -14.70 0.25
N GLU A 52 -7.49 -14.06 1.31
CA GLU A 52 -8.50 -14.66 2.20
C GLU A 52 -9.80 -14.99 1.46
N PHE A 53 -10.24 -14.10 0.57
CA PHE A 53 -11.41 -14.34 -0.26
C PHE A 53 -11.19 -15.50 -1.25
N GLU A 54 -10.02 -15.56 -1.90
CA GLU A 54 -9.67 -16.65 -2.80
C GLU A 54 -9.58 -18.00 -2.08
N TYR A 55 -9.04 -18.02 -0.86
CA TYR A 55 -9.00 -19.21 -0.01
C TYR A 55 -10.40 -19.67 0.40
N GLN A 56 -11.26 -18.75 0.87
CA GLN A 56 -12.64 -19.07 1.25
C GLN A 56 -13.48 -19.57 0.08
N THR A 57 -13.18 -19.11 -1.15
CA THR A 57 -13.83 -19.58 -2.37
C THR A 57 -13.21 -20.86 -2.95
N GLY A 58 -12.16 -21.40 -2.31
CA GLY A 58 -11.49 -22.63 -2.73
C GLY A 58 -10.60 -22.50 -3.96
N LYS A 59 -10.19 -21.27 -4.33
CA LYS A 59 -9.30 -21.00 -5.46
C LYS A 59 -7.82 -21.21 -5.14
N VAL A 60 -7.46 -21.27 -3.86
CA VAL A 60 -6.09 -21.39 -3.37
C VAL A 60 -5.98 -22.58 -2.43
N SER A 61 -4.90 -23.36 -2.54
CA SER A 61 -4.63 -24.51 -1.69
C SER A 61 -4.17 -24.08 -0.29
N ASP A 62 -4.35 -24.92 0.73
CA ASP A 62 -3.91 -24.63 2.11
C ASP A 62 -2.41 -24.32 2.20
N GLU A 63 -1.58 -25.02 1.42
CA GLU A 63 -0.12 -24.86 1.39
C GLU A 63 0.28 -23.52 0.77
N ASP A 64 -0.33 -23.16 -0.36
CA ASP A 64 -0.09 -21.88 -1.03
C ASP A 64 -0.59 -20.71 -0.20
N TYR A 65 -1.76 -20.88 0.43
CA TYR A 65 -2.36 -19.89 1.31
C TYR A 65 -1.44 -19.56 2.49
N ALA A 66 -0.92 -20.58 3.19
CA ALA A 66 -0.02 -20.37 4.33
C ALA A 66 1.24 -19.59 3.92
N THR A 67 1.81 -19.92 2.77
CA THR A 67 3.03 -19.28 2.25
C THR A 67 2.77 -17.82 1.85
N LEU A 68 1.69 -17.57 1.09
CA LEU A 68 1.33 -16.23 0.63
C LEU A 68 0.90 -15.33 1.80
N ARG A 69 0.11 -15.86 2.74
CA ARG A 69 -0.30 -15.14 3.95
C ARG A 69 0.92 -14.72 4.77
N ALA A 70 1.89 -15.60 4.98
CA ALA A 70 3.11 -15.30 5.72
C ALA A 70 3.96 -14.21 5.03
N ARG A 71 3.99 -14.18 3.70
CA ARG A 71 4.67 -13.12 2.94
C ARG A 71 3.98 -11.77 3.13
N TYR A 72 2.69 -11.67 2.81
CA TYR A 72 1.98 -10.39 2.89
C TYR A 72 1.84 -9.88 4.32
N ALA A 73 1.76 -10.76 5.32
CA ALA A 73 1.79 -10.36 6.73
C ALA A 73 3.13 -9.73 7.12
N ARG A 74 4.26 -10.28 6.67
CA ARG A 74 5.58 -9.68 6.89
C ARG A 74 5.70 -8.33 6.22
N ASP A 75 5.22 -8.21 4.97
CA ASP A 75 5.25 -6.95 4.23
C ASP A 75 4.39 -5.86 4.93
N ALA A 76 3.22 -6.23 5.46
CA ALA A 76 2.36 -5.33 6.22
C ALA A 76 3.00 -4.87 7.54
N ILE A 77 3.69 -5.76 8.26
CA ILE A 77 4.40 -5.43 9.51
C ILE A 77 5.57 -4.50 9.21
N ALA A 78 6.41 -4.83 8.23
CA ALA A 78 7.54 -3.97 7.84
C ALA A 78 7.08 -2.56 7.43
N ALA A 79 5.97 -2.45 6.70
CA ALA A 79 5.41 -1.15 6.33
C ALA A 79 4.86 -0.35 7.53
N ARG A 80 4.38 -1.02 8.59
CA ARG A 80 3.97 -0.37 9.85
C ARG A 80 5.17 0.10 10.66
N ASP A 81 6.23 -0.69 10.70
CA ASP A 81 7.46 -0.31 11.40
C ASP A 81 8.11 0.90 10.72
N ASP A 82 8.09 0.95 9.37
CA ASP A 82 8.53 2.10 8.58
C ASP A 82 7.67 3.37 8.82
N LEU A 83 6.41 3.21 9.30
CA LEU A 83 5.56 4.32 9.74
C LEU A 83 5.85 4.76 11.19
N GLY A 84 6.72 4.06 11.92
CA GLY A 84 6.94 4.27 13.34
C GLY A 84 5.76 3.83 14.21
N GLU A 85 4.88 2.98 13.68
CA GLU A 85 3.69 2.48 14.38
C GLU A 85 4.05 1.21 15.18
N THR A 86 5.10 1.33 16.00
CA THR A 86 5.59 0.26 16.87
C THR A 86 4.68 0.08 18.07
N VAL A 87 4.58 -1.16 18.55
CA VAL A 87 3.90 -1.45 19.81
C VAL A 87 4.85 -1.02 20.92
N ASP A 88 4.59 0.12 21.57
CA ASP A 88 5.40 0.58 22.70
C ASP A 88 5.38 -0.48 23.81
N SER A 89 6.56 -0.92 24.24
CA SER A 89 6.69 -1.87 25.36
C SER A 89 6.18 -1.30 26.68
N ASP A 90 6.05 0.02 26.75
CA ASP A 90 5.52 0.76 27.89
C ASP A 90 4.00 0.83 27.89
N ALA A 91 3.32 0.20 26.91
CA ALA A 91 1.87 0.09 26.86
C ALA A 91 1.42 -1.38 26.96
N CYS A 92 0.38 -1.63 27.74
CA CYS A 92 -0.20 -2.95 27.86
C CYS A 92 -0.82 -3.37 26.51
N PRO A 93 -0.40 -4.50 25.90
CA PRO A 93 -0.94 -4.93 24.60
C PRO A 93 -2.42 -5.35 24.66
N GLY A 94 -2.94 -5.65 25.86
CA GLY A 94 -4.33 -6.05 26.05
C GLY A 94 -5.32 -4.89 26.17
N CYS A 95 -4.91 -3.76 26.75
CA CYS A 95 -5.83 -2.63 27.03
C CYS A 95 -5.28 -1.24 26.67
N GLY A 96 -4.01 -1.12 26.30
CA GLY A 96 -3.36 0.14 25.93
C GLY A 96 -2.95 1.05 27.09
N ALA A 97 -3.19 0.66 28.35
CA ALA A 97 -2.75 1.45 29.50
C ALA A 97 -1.22 1.47 29.62
N ALA A 98 -0.65 2.59 30.05
CA ALA A 98 0.78 2.69 30.32
C ALA A 98 1.20 1.73 31.45
N VAL A 99 2.34 1.07 31.25
CA VAL A 99 2.92 0.04 32.10
C VAL A 99 4.31 0.50 32.55
N LYS A 100 4.65 0.26 33.82
CA LYS A 100 6.03 0.46 34.30
C LYS A 100 6.96 -0.63 33.78
N GLU A 101 8.19 -0.25 33.41
CA GLU A 101 9.27 -1.19 33.08
C GLU A 101 9.37 -2.32 34.13
N GLY A 102 9.35 -3.57 33.66
CA GLY A 102 9.46 -4.77 34.50
C GLY A 102 8.18 -5.21 35.24
N ALA A 103 7.02 -4.61 34.96
CA ALA A 103 5.75 -5.08 35.52
C ALA A 103 5.30 -6.41 34.89
N LYS A 104 4.97 -7.41 35.70
CA LYS A 104 4.49 -8.72 35.25
C LYS A 104 3.00 -8.75 34.87
N PHE A 105 2.24 -7.76 35.33
CA PHE A 105 0.80 -7.64 35.11
C PHE A 105 0.42 -6.17 34.93
N CYS A 106 -0.57 -5.91 34.09
CA CYS A 106 -1.10 -4.57 33.90
C CYS A 106 -1.96 -4.15 35.10
N SER A 107 -1.67 -2.99 35.69
CA SER A 107 -2.45 -2.45 36.81
C SER A 107 -3.84 -1.94 36.43
N ALA A 108 -4.13 -1.76 35.13
CA ALA A 108 -5.42 -1.27 34.65
C ALA A 108 -6.41 -2.40 34.32
N CYS A 109 -5.97 -3.43 33.58
CA CYS A 109 -6.84 -4.53 33.14
C CYS A 109 -6.53 -5.89 33.77
N GLY A 110 -5.41 -6.03 34.49
CA GLY A 110 -4.99 -7.29 35.09
C GLY A 110 -4.37 -8.31 34.11
N GLY A 111 -4.23 -7.96 32.82
CA GLY A 111 -3.60 -8.83 31.83
C GLY A 111 -2.12 -9.12 32.15
N ALA A 112 -1.68 -10.35 31.90
CA ALA A 112 -0.27 -10.73 32.02
C ALA A 112 0.57 -10.01 30.96
N LEU A 113 1.69 -9.45 31.39
CA LEU A 113 2.67 -8.80 30.53
C LEU A 113 3.85 -9.76 30.44
N VAL A 114 4.18 -10.15 29.21
CA VAL A 114 5.17 -11.19 28.88
C VAL A 114 6.58 -10.81 29.31
#